data_AF-A0AA37P3W4-F1
#
_entry.id   AF-A0AA37P3W4-F1
#
_cell.length_a   1.000
_cell.length_b   1.000
_cell.length_c   1.000
_cell.angle_alpha   90.00
_cell.angle_beta   90.00
_cell.angle_gamma   90.00
#
_symmetry.space_group_name_H-M   'P 1'
#
loop_
_entity.id
_entity.type
_entity.pdbx_description
1 polymer ?
#
loop_
_entity_poly.entity_id
_entity_poly.type
_entity_poly.pdbx_seq_one_letter_code
_entity_poly.pdbx_strand_id
1 'polypeptide(L)'
;MQWRDSDGKLYNLETTSGAGFTREAWLRQQSPMTDIALKSGIYLRPMPKKEAIVAMAETLMAFYEKQDQPYRHAAMAQFLLKYSPNDICALLNLFAATQEIRRQEFVKNYPIANDTPISKRPRLLMLNNQLESIYDRAYGLGWRPLEITAKTGYGENAKFQN
;
A
#
# COMPACT_ATOMS: atom_id res chain seq x y z
N MET A 1 7.33 -4.04 15.39
CA MET A 1 6.20 -3.59 16.23
C MET A 1 6.74 -2.92 17.49
N GLN A 2 5.99 -2.02 18.14
CA GLN A 2 6.35 -1.54 19.48
C GLN A 2 5.49 -2.20 20.57
N TRP A 3 6.13 -2.60 21.66
CA TRP A 3 5.50 -3.11 22.88
C TRP A 3 5.68 -2.12 24.03
N ARG A 4 4.71 -2.07 24.94
CA ARG A 4 4.69 -1.20 26.11
C ARG A 4 4.83 -2.04 27.38
N ASP A 5 5.82 -1.72 28.21
CA ASP A 5 5.97 -2.36 29.52
C ASP A 5 4.97 -1.84 30.56
N SER A 6 5.03 -2.41 31.77
CA SER A 6 4.19 -2.00 32.90
C SER A 6 4.39 -0.55 33.32
N ASP A 7 5.57 0.02 33.03
CA ASP A 7 5.93 1.40 33.37
C ASP A 7 5.60 2.37 32.22
N GLY A 8 5.01 1.86 31.14
CA GLY A 8 4.57 2.65 29.99
C GLY A 8 5.67 2.92 28.95
N LYS A 9 6.87 2.38 29.11
CA LYS A 9 7.99 2.56 28.18
C LYS A 9 7.82 1.68 26.94
N LEU A 10 8.15 2.27 25.78
CA LEU A 10 8.02 1.61 24.48
C LEU A 10 9.34 0.98 24.03
N TYR A 11 9.24 -0.24 23.51
CA TYR A 11 10.36 -0.96 22.94
C TYR A 11 10.02 -1.47 21.54
N ASN A 12 10.93 -1.30 20.59
CA ASN A 12 10.82 -1.96 19.30
C ASN A 12 11.15 -3.45 19.45
N LEU A 13 10.30 -4.30 18.90
CA LEU A 13 10.48 -5.74 18.84
C LEU A 13 10.77 -6.16 17.40
N GLU A 14 11.84 -6.94 17.24
CA GLU A 14 12.13 -7.66 16.00
C GLU A 14 11.56 -9.08 16.11
N THR A 15 10.49 -9.35 15.37
CA THR A 15 9.68 -10.57 15.53
C THR A 15 10.23 -11.78 14.76
N THR A 16 11.36 -11.65 14.07
CA THR A 16 11.88 -12.67 13.14
C THR A 16 13.05 -13.50 13.67
N SER A 17 13.59 -13.20 14.87
CA SER A 17 14.70 -13.96 15.48
C SER A 17 14.59 -13.99 17.01
N GLY A 18 13.56 -14.63 17.57
CA GLY A 18 13.41 -14.78 19.02
C GLY A 18 12.81 -13.58 19.76
N ALA A 19 12.18 -12.64 19.03
CA ALA A 19 11.45 -11.49 19.60
C ALA A 19 12.29 -10.55 20.49
N GLY A 20 13.56 -10.33 20.11
CA GLY A 20 14.46 -9.45 20.84
C GLY A 20 14.12 -7.96 20.73
N PHE A 21 14.53 -7.20 21.74
CA PHE A 21 14.52 -5.74 21.68
C PHE A 21 15.52 -5.25 20.64
N THR A 22 15.08 -4.33 19.77
CA THR A 22 15.94 -3.77 18.72
C THR A 22 15.96 -2.25 18.77
N ARG A 23 17.07 -1.66 18.32
CA ARG A 23 17.22 -0.20 18.26
C ARG A 23 16.53 0.32 17.00
N GLU A 24 15.85 1.45 17.10
CA GLU A 24 15.22 2.09 15.94
C GLU A 24 16.23 2.34 14.80
N ALA A 25 17.42 2.84 15.14
CA ALA A 25 18.49 3.07 14.17
C ALA A 25 18.86 1.79 13.38
N TRP A 26 18.84 0.63 14.04
CA TRP A 26 19.09 -0.65 13.37
C TRP A 26 17.95 -1.02 12.42
N LEU A 27 16.69 -0.86 12.84
CA LEU A 27 15.53 -1.09 11.96
C LEU A 27 15.55 -0.20 10.72
N ARG A 28 15.93 1.06 10.87
CA ARG A 28 16.02 2.03 9.77
C ARG A 28 17.17 1.74 8.79
N GLN A 29 18.22 1.06 9.23
CA GLN A 29 19.28 0.58 8.34
C GLN A 29 18.80 -0.59 7.47
N GLN A 30 17.98 -1.49 8.03
CA GLN A 30 17.49 -2.67 7.33
C GLN A 30 16.29 -2.37 6.42
N SER A 31 15.44 -1.44 6.83
CA SER A 31 14.28 -0.99 6.07
C SER A 31 14.25 0.53 6.14
N PRO A 32 14.74 1.23 5.09
CA PRO A 32 14.76 2.68 5.06
C PRO A 32 13.36 3.27 5.27
N MET A 33 13.22 4.09 6.31
CA MET A 33 11.99 4.79 6.66
C MET A 33 12.27 6.29 6.71
N THR A 34 11.43 7.07 6.04
CA THR A 34 11.49 8.53 6.08
C THR A 34 11.06 9.03 7.47
N ASP A 35 11.54 10.21 7.86
CA ASP A 35 11.09 10.83 9.12
C ASP A 35 9.59 11.15 9.09
N ILE A 36 9.05 11.45 7.90
CA ILE A 36 7.62 11.62 7.68
C ILE A 36 6.86 10.32 7.99
N ALA A 37 7.39 9.17 7.59
CA ALA A 37 6.76 7.87 7.83
C ALA A 37 6.70 7.49 9.32
N LEU A 38 7.72 7.90 10.09
CA LEU A 38 7.72 7.74 11.54
C LEU A 38 6.69 8.67 12.18
N LYS A 39 6.68 9.95 11.76
CA LYS A 39 5.76 10.97 12.29
C LYS A 39 4.29 10.69 11.95
N SER A 40 4.01 10.17 10.76
CA SER A 40 2.66 9.80 10.32
C SER A 40 2.15 8.52 10.98
N GLY A 41 3.03 7.77 11.64
CA GLY A 41 2.71 6.53 12.33
C GLY A 41 2.47 5.35 11.39
N ILE A 42 2.89 5.41 10.13
CA ILE A 42 2.80 4.22 9.25
C ILE A 42 3.85 3.16 9.59
N TYR A 43 4.89 3.53 10.37
CA TYR A 43 5.88 2.60 10.91
C TYR A 43 6.14 2.84 12.40
N LEU A 44 6.67 1.81 13.06
CA LEU A 44 7.26 1.85 14.41
C LEU A 44 6.42 2.58 15.46
N ARG A 45 5.13 2.24 15.55
CA ARG A 45 4.27 2.69 16.65
C ARG A 45 3.51 1.52 17.29
N PRO A 46 2.94 1.71 18.49
CA PRO A 46 2.00 0.76 19.06
C PRO A 46 0.74 0.70 18.21
N MET A 47 0.31 -0.50 17.87
CA MET A 47 -0.90 -0.72 17.08
C MET A 47 -2.12 -0.83 18.01
N PRO A 48 -3.12 0.06 17.91
CA PRO A 48 -4.35 -0.07 18.67
C PRO A 48 -5.15 -1.30 18.21
N LYS A 49 -5.98 -1.85 19.10
CA LYS A 49 -6.75 -3.09 18.84
C LYS A 49 -7.56 -3.05 17.52
N LYS A 50 -8.13 -1.89 17.17
CA LYS A 50 -8.89 -1.73 15.92
C LYS A 50 -8.01 -1.93 14.68
N GLU A 51 -6.78 -1.45 14.72
CA GLU A 51 -5.83 -1.62 13.62
C GLU A 51 -5.24 -3.02 13.57
N ALA A 52 -5.10 -3.70 14.70
CA ALA A 52 -4.73 -5.11 14.70
C ALA A 52 -5.76 -5.97 13.95
N ILE A 53 -7.06 -5.68 14.11
CA ILE A 53 -8.12 -6.35 13.34
C ILE A 53 -8.01 -6.02 11.84
N VAL A 54 -7.66 -4.78 11.49
CA VAL A 54 -7.41 -4.37 10.10
C VAL A 54 -6.23 -5.15 9.50
N ALA A 55 -5.12 -5.30 10.24
CA ALA A 55 -3.98 -6.08 9.80
C ALA A 55 -4.33 -7.58 9.61
N MET A 56 -5.17 -8.15 10.46
CA MET A 56 -5.64 -9.54 10.28
C MET A 56 -6.45 -9.71 8.99
N ALA A 57 -7.15 -8.67 8.55
CA ALA A 57 -7.93 -8.68 7.31
C ALA A 57 -7.07 -8.67 6.02
N GLU A 58 -5.75 -8.45 6.12
CA GLU A 58 -4.82 -8.58 4.99
C GLU A 58 -4.88 -9.97 4.35
N THR A 59 -5.11 -11.02 5.16
CA THR A 59 -5.28 -12.39 4.64
C THR A 59 -6.47 -12.50 3.69
N LEU A 60 -7.56 -11.77 3.95
CA LEU A 60 -8.73 -11.76 3.09
C LEU A 60 -8.49 -10.96 1.80
N MET A 61 -7.73 -9.87 1.87
CA MET A 61 -7.29 -9.13 0.67
C MET A 61 -6.41 -10.02 -0.23
N ALA A 62 -5.43 -10.72 0.35
CA ALA A 62 -4.60 -11.68 -0.37
C ALA A 62 -5.42 -12.84 -0.98
N PHE A 63 -6.50 -13.27 -0.32
CA PHE A 63 -7.43 -14.24 -0.89
C PHE A 63 -8.11 -13.69 -2.15
N TYR A 64 -8.66 -12.47 -2.11
CA TYR A 64 -9.32 -11.88 -3.28
C TYR A 64 -8.37 -11.63 -4.45
N GLU A 65 -7.13 -11.23 -4.16
CA GLU A 65 -6.07 -11.11 -5.16
C GLU A 65 -5.80 -12.46 -5.85
N LYS A 66 -5.59 -13.53 -5.08
CA LYS A 66 -5.35 -14.88 -5.62
C LYS A 66 -6.51 -15.44 -6.44
N GLN A 67 -7.73 -15.00 -6.15
CA GLN A 67 -8.93 -15.42 -6.88
C GLN A 67 -9.23 -14.56 -8.11
N ASP A 68 -8.35 -13.61 -8.47
CA ASP A 68 -8.54 -12.65 -9.56
C ASP A 68 -9.88 -11.87 -9.41
N GLN A 69 -10.23 -11.52 -8.16
CA GLN A 69 -11.46 -10.79 -7.80
C GLN A 69 -11.16 -9.33 -7.42
N PRO A 70 -10.68 -8.49 -8.35
CA PRO A 70 -10.09 -7.20 -7.98
C PRO A 70 -11.12 -6.19 -7.46
N TYR A 71 -12.40 -6.33 -7.82
CA TYR A 71 -13.47 -5.51 -7.24
C TYR A 71 -13.71 -5.80 -5.77
N ARG A 72 -13.69 -7.09 -5.36
CA ARG A 72 -13.83 -7.48 -3.95
C ARG A 72 -12.58 -7.09 -3.17
N HIS A 73 -11.41 -7.23 -3.78
CA HIS A 73 -10.14 -6.76 -3.22
C HIS A 73 -10.17 -5.24 -2.96
N ALA A 74 -10.56 -4.44 -3.95
CA ALA A 74 -10.69 -2.99 -3.80
C ALA A 74 -11.74 -2.59 -2.76
N ALA A 75 -12.90 -3.25 -2.74
CA ALA A 75 -13.96 -2.99 -1.76
C ALA A 75 -13.49 -3.28 -0.33
N MET A 76 -12.74 -4.37 -0.13
CA MET A 76 -12.17 -4.71 1.17
C MET A 76 -11.14 -3.66 1.62
N ALA A 77 -10.22 -3.28 0.74
CA ALA A 77 -9.23 -2.26 1.06
C ALA A 77 -9.89 -0.91 1.41
N GLN A 78 -10.90 -0.48 0.64
CA GLN A 78 -11.68 0.72 0.95
C GLN A 78 -12.42 0.61 2.29
N PHE A 79 -12.97 -0.55 2.61
CA PHE A 79 -13.63 -0.79 3.89
C PHE A 79 -12.65 -0.62 5.04
N LEU A 80 -11.45 -1.20 4.95
CA LEU A 80 -10.41 -1.07 5.97
C LEU A 80 -9.94 0.39 6.15
N LEU A 81 -9.80 1.14 5.07
CA LEU A 81 -9.43 2.56 5.11
C LEU A 81 -10.47 3.46 5.79
N LYS A 82 -11.73 3.01 5.97
CA LYS A 82 -12.71 3.73 6.79
C LYS A 82 -12.39 3.65 8.28
N TYR A 83 -11.76 2.57 8.72
CA TYR A 83 -11.40 2.33 10.13
C TYR A 83 -9.97 2.71 10.47
N SER A 84 -9.06 2.56 9.50
CA SER A 84 -7.66 2.95 9.61
C SER A 84 -7.26 3.77 8.38
N PRO A 85 -7.54 5.09 8.36
CA PRO A 85 -7.35 5.93 7.18
C PRO A 85 -5.90 6.08 6.71
N ASN A 86 -4.94 5.85 7.60
CA ASN A 86 -3.51 5.93 7.28
C ASN A 86 -2.87 4.54 7.15
N ASP A 87 -3.68 3.48 7.06
CA ASP A 87 -3.17 2.13 6.89
C ASP A 87 -2.47 1.98 5.54
N ILE A 88 -1.14 1.86 5.59
CA ILE A 88 -0.33 1.80 4.38
C ILE A 88 -0.59 0.50 3.59
N CYS A 89 -0.80 -0.62 4.28
CA CYS A 89 -1.10 -1.89 3.64
C CYS A 89 -2.43 -1.82 2.87
N ALA A 90 -3.48 -1.24 3.46
CA ALA A 90 -4.77 -1.05 2.80
C ALA A 90 -4.68 -0.07 1.63
N LEU A 91 -3.89 1.02 1.72
CA LEU A 91 -3.64 1.91 0.58
C LEU A 91 -2.97 1.17 -0.59
N LEU A 92 -1.91 0.41 -0.31
CA LEU A 92 -1.18 -0.33 -1.35
C LEU A 92 -2.03 -1.46 -1.96
N ASN A 93 -2.86 -2.14 -1.16
CA ASN A 93 -3.81 -3.12 -1.66
C ASN A 93 -4.89 -2.47 -2.53
N LEU A 94 -5.37 -1.28 -2.17
CA LEU A 94 -6.32 -0.54 -3.01
C LEU A 94 -5.67 -0.14 -4.34
N PHE A 95 -4.41 0.29 -4.32
CA PHE A 95 -3.65 0.59 -5.53
C PHE A 95 -3.55 -0.65 -6.43
N ALA A 96 -3.10 -1.79 -5.88
CA ALA A 96 -2.96 -3.05 -6.61
C ALA A 96 -4.29 -3.53 -7.21
N ALA A 97 -5.38 -3.51 -6.43
CA ALA A 97 -6.70 -3.89 -6.91
C ALA A 97 -7.21 -2.96 -8.02
N THR A 98 -6.97 -1.64 -7.90
CA THR A 98 -7.35 -0.66 -8.92
C THR A 98 -6.55 -0.83 -10.20
N GLN A 99 -5.25 -1.15 -10.10
CA GLN A 99 -4.41 -1.52 -11.24
C GLN A 99 -4.97 -2.74 -11.95
N GLU A 100 -5.39 -3.76 -11.20
CA GLU A 100 -5.93 -5.00 -11.78
C GLU A 100 -7.29 -4.76 -12.45
N ILE A 101 -8.18 -3.97 -11.86
CA ILE A 101 -9.43 -3.52 -12.51
C ILE A 101 -9.11 -2.84 -13.85
N ARG A 102 -8.18 -1.89 -13.86
CA ARG A 102 -7.75 -1.19 -15.08
C ARG A 102 -7.16 -2.16 -16.10
N ARG A 103 -6.37 -3.13 -15.65
CA ARG A 103 -5.77 -4.15 -16.52
C ARG A 103 -6.84 -5.01 -17.19
N GLN A 104 -7.82 -5.49 -16.43
CA GLN A 104 -8.90 -6.35 -16.93
C GLN A 104 -9.87 -5.60 -17.85
N GLU A 105 -10.24 -4.37 -17.51
CA GLU A 105 -11.19 -3.58 -18.30
C GLU A 105 -10.55 -3.00 -19.57
N PHE A 106 -9.28 -2.58 -19.49
CA PHE A 106 -8.64 -1.80 -20.54
C PHE A 106 -7.41 -2.48 -21.13
N VAL A 107 -6.36 -2.72 -20.36
CA VAL A 107 -5.06 -3.15 -20.93
C VAL A 107 -5.18 -4.47 -21.71
N LYS A 108 -6.00 -5.41 -21.24
CA LYS A 108 -6.27 -6.66 -21.97
C LYS A 108 -7.06 -6.45 -23.27
N ASN A 109 -7.97 -5.47 -23.31
CA ASN A 109 -8.93 -5.29 -24.40
C ASN A 109 -8.53 -4.21 -25.41
N TYR A 110 -7.71 -3.25 -24.96
CA TYR A 110 -7.25 -2.07 -25.68
C TYR A 110 -5.75 -1.84 -25.36
N PRO A 111 -4.84 -2.65 -25.93
CA PRO A 111 -3.41 -2.54 -25.62
C PRO A 111 -2.80 -1.19 -26.03
N ILE A 112 -3.41 -0.51 -27.00
CA ILE A 112 -3.04 0.84 -27.44
C ILE A 112 -4.06 1.81 -26.84
N ALA A 113 -3.58 2.88 -26.18
CA ALA A 113 -4.45 3.84 -25.49
C ALA A 113 -5.53 4.44 -26.42
N ASN A 114 -5.17 4.70 -27.68
CA ASN A 114 -6.07 5.25 -28.69
C ASN A 114 -7.19 4.28 -29.12
N ASP A 115 -7.03 2.98 -28.88
CA ASP A 115 -8.06 1.97 -29.19
C ASP A 115 -9.19 1.98 -28.14
N THR A 116 -9.00 2.68 -27.02
CA THR A 116 -10.05 2.80 -26.00
C THR A 116 -11.26 3.56 -26.54
N PRO A 117 -12.45 2.94 -26.61
CA PRO A 117 -13.66 3.59 -27.09
C PRO A 117 -13.96 4.89 -26.34
N ILE A 118 -14.43 5.92 -27.04
CA ILE A 118 -14.72 7.24 -26.44
C ILE A 118 -15.65 7.10 -25.23
N SER A 119 -16.67 6.24 -25.32
CA SER A 119 -17.61 5.96 -24.23
C SER A 119 -16.97 5.37 -22.97
N LYS A 120 -15.80 4.72 -23.10
CA LYS A 120 -15.07 4.12 -21.97
C LYS A 120 -13.97 5.01 -21.40
N ARG A 121 -13.60 6.09 -22.09
CA ARG A 121 -12.56 7.03 -21.62
C ARG A 121 -12.86 7.63 -20.24
N PRO A 122 -14.11 8.02 -19.89
CA PRO A 122 -14.40 8.52 -18.54
C PRO A 122 -14.06 7.50 -17.43
N ARG A 123 -14.34 6.22 -17.68
CA ARG A 123 -14.02 5.13 -16.74
C ARG A 123 -12.51 4.94 -16.59
N LEU A 124 -11.76 4.97 -17.68
CA LEU A 124 -10.29 4.90 -17.65
C LEU A 124 -9.69 6.07 -16.86
N LEU A 125 -10.17 7.30 -17.12
CA LEU A 125 -9.72 8.50 -16.41
C LEU A 125 -10.03 8.40 -14.91
N MET A 126 -11.22 7.92 -14.54
CA MET A 126 -11.59 7.72 -13.13
C MET A 126 -10.61 6.78 -12.41
N LEU A 127 -10.24 5.66 -13.05
CA LEU A 127 -9.28 4.71 -12.47
C LEU A 127 -7.87 5.31 -12.36
N ASN A 128 -7.41 6.07 -13.36
CA ASN A 128 -6.11 6.74 -13.32
C ASN A 128 -6.05 7.79 -12.20
N ASN A 129 -7.06 8.64 -12.09
CA ASN A 129 -7.14 9.65 -11.03
C ASN A 129 -7.16 8.98 -9.64
N GLN A 130 -7.84 7.84 -9.50
CA GLN A 130 -7.85 7.09 -8.25
C GLN A 130 -6.45 6.54 -7.90
N LEU A 131 -5.71 6.02 -8.88
CA LEU A 131 -4.35 5.51 -8.68
C LEU A 131 -3.38 6.61 -8.25
N GLU A 132 -3.43 7.77 -8.92
CA GLU A 132 -2.64 8.95 -8.56
C GLU A 132 -2.97 9.40 -7.13
N SER A 133 -4.26 9.54 -6.80
CA SER A 133 -4.70 9.94 -5.46
C SER A 133 -4.23 8.99 -4.35
N ILE A 134 -4.26 7.67 -4.59
CA ILE A 134 -3.75 6.68 -3.62
C ILE A 134 -2.23 6.84 -3.45
N TYR A 135 -1.50 7.00 -4.55
CA TYR A 135 -0.05 7.17 -4.53
C TYR A 135 0.34 8.44 -3.76
N ASP A 136 -0.28 9.58 -4.07
CA ASP A 136 -0.02 10.85 -3.40
C ASP A 136 -0.29 10.75 -1.89
N ARG A 137 -1.34 10.04 -1.51
CA ARG A 137 -1.68 9.82 -0.10
C ARG A 137 -0.63 8.95 0.60
N ALA A 138 -0.18 7.86 -0.03
CA ALA A 138 0.90 7.04 0.50
C ALA A 138 2.21 7.84 0.61
N TYR A 139 2.55 8.60 -0.43
CA TYR A 139 3.74 9.44 -0.47
C TYR A 139 3.71 10.54 0.58
N GLY A 140 2.56 11.18 0.79
CA GLY A 140 2.32 12.18 1.83
C GLY A 140 2.40 11.62 3.25
N LEU A 141 2.10 10.32 3.43
CA LEU A 141 2.36 9.60 4.68
C LEU A 141 3.83 9.23 4.88
N GLY A 142 4.71 9.53 3.92
CA GLY A 142 6.14 9.24 4.00
C GLY A 142 6.54 7.87 3.47
N TRP A 143 5.59 7.08 2.95
CA TRP A 143 5.90 5.84 2.25
C TRP A 143 6.67 6.15 0.96
N ARG A 144 7.61 5.27 0.61
CA ARG A 144 8.37 5.35 -0.64
C ARG A 144 8.40 3.96 -1.27
N PRO A 145 8.30 3.85 -2.60
CA PRO A 145 8.55 2.58 -3.27
C PRO A 145 9.98 2.13 -2.97
N LEU A 146 10.17 0.83 -2.78
CA LEU A 146 11.51 0.27 -2.79
C LEU A 146 12.10 0.54 -4.18
N GLU A 147 13.35 1.00 -4.26
CA GLU A 147 14.04 1.06 -5.54
C GLU A 147 14.22 -0.37 -6.06
N ILE A 148 13.28 -0.82 -6.89
CA ILE A 148 13.43 -2.05 -7.65
C ILE A 148 13.94 -1.63 -9.02
N THR A 149 15.19 -1.95 -9.34
CA THR A 149 15.74 -1.88 -10.70
C THR A 149 15.06 -2.93 -11.59
N ALA A 150 13.77 -2.74 -11.88
CA ALA A 150 13.01 -3.56 -12.79
C ALA A 150 12.75 -2.76 -14.08
N LYS A 151 13.46 -3.11 -15.15
CA LYS A 151 13.13 -2.69 -16.52
C LYS A 151 11.73 -3.21 -16.86
N THR A 152 10.72 -2.35 -16.84
CA THR A 152 9.40 -2.68 -17.35
C THR A 152 9.37 -2.40 -18.85
N GLY A 153 9.15 -3.46 -19.64
CA GLY A 153 9.10 -3.44 -21.11
C GLY A 153 7.85 -2.78 -21.72
N TYR A 154 7.26 -1.80 -21.04
CA TYR A 154 6.29 -0.90 -21.62
C TYR A 154 6.91 0.49 -21.57
N GLY A 155 7.14 1.07 -22.75
CA GLY A 155 7.80 2.34 -22.94
C GLY A 155 7.08 3.46 -22.22
N GLU A 156 7.45 3.67 -20.96
CA GLU A 156 7.70 4.93 -20.30
C GLU A 156 8.39 4.52 -19.01
N ASN A 157 9.61 5.00 -18.82
CA ASN A 157 10.20 4.95 -17.50
C ASN A 157 9.20 5.68 -16.60
N ALA A 158 8.57 4.97 -15.66
CA ALA A 158 7.96 5.60 -14.51
C ALA A 158 9.10 6.14 -13.62
N LYS A 159 9.84 7.11 -14.17
CA LYS A 159 10.51 8.12 -13.40
C LYS A 159 9.37 8.97 -12.85
N PHE A 160 8.91 8.63 -11.66
CA PHE A 160 8.29 9.62 -10.80
C PHE A 160 9.40 10.62 -10.46
N GLN A 161 9.55 11.64 -11.32
CA GLN A 161 10.59 12.65 -11.21
C GLN A 161 10.10 13.79 -10.31
N ASN A 162 10.79 13.87 -9.17
CA ASN A 162 10.98 14.95 -8.19
C ASN A 162 9.81 15.37 -7.29
#